data_AF-A0A1R2CGF7-F1
#
_entry.id   AF-A0A1R2CGF7-F1
#
_cell.length_a   1.000
_cell.length_b   1.000
_cell.length_c   1.000
_cell.angle_alpha   90.00
_cell.angle_beta   90.00
_cell.angle_gamma   90.00
#
_symmetry.space_group_name_H-M   'P 1'
#
loop_
_entity.id
_entity.type
_entity.pdbx_description
1 polymer ?
#
loop_
_entity_poly.entity_id
_entity_poly.type
_entity_poly.pdbx_seq_one_letter_code
_entity_poly.pdbx_strand_id
1 'polypeptide(L)'
;METPQKNRKISLESLILQELYKQNLAETILTESAEFMSGALNYCITELLDISVERSKLKGSNLICSSHIKKAIEEDFEFAKLLQNTVIYGAYNKHLDEKEHISKNN
;
A
#
# COMPACT_ATOMS: atom_id res chain seq x y z
N MET A 1 32.38 26.01 -8.92
CA MET A 1 32.26 24.57 -9.19
C MET A 1 31.22 24.02 -8.24
N GLU A 2 29.98 23.91 -8.70
CA GLU A 2 28.91 23.28 -7.92
C GLU A 2 29.11 21.77 -8.01
N THR A 3 29.31 21.12 -6.85
CA THR A 3 29.37 19.66 -6.78
C THR A 3 27.98 19.09 -7.06
N PRO A 4 27.82 18.16 -8.03
CA PRO A 4 26.53 17.53 -8.27
C PRO A 4 26.11 16.77 -7.01
N GLN A 5 24.97 17.14 -6.44
CA GLN A 5 24.32 16.37 -5.38
C GLN A 5 24.00 14.99 -5.96
N LYS A 6 24.81 14.00 -5.57
CA LYS A 6 24.62 12.60 -5.89
C LYS A 6 23.29 12.18 -5.25
N ASN A 7 22.21 12.05 -6.03
CA ASN A 7 20.94 11.47 -5.59
C ASN A 7 21.24 10.06 -5.06
N ARG A 8 21.48 9.94 -3.75
CA ARG A 8 21.71 8.65 -3.11
C ARG A 8 20.36 7.95 -3.09
N LYS A 9 20.25 6.86 -3.86
CA LYS A 9 19.12 5.95 -3.78
C LYS A 9 19.14 5.35 -2.37
N ILE A 10 18.28 5.84 -1.48
CA ILE A 10 18.13 5.30 -0.13
C ILE A 10 17.37 3.97 -0.24
N SER A 11 17.85 2.92 0.42
CA SER A 11 17.15 1.63 0.43
C SER A 11 15.93 1.66 1.35
N LEU A 12 14.96 0.77 1.13
CA LEU A 12 13.75 0.69 1.96
C LEU A 12 14.09 0.35 3.41
N GLU A 13 15.03 -0.56 3.63
CA GLU A 13 15.54 -0.97 4.94
C GLU A 13 16.14 0.23 5.68
N SER A 14 16.90 1.07 4.96
CA SER A 14 17.50 2.28 5.54
C SER A 14 16.43 3.29 5.97
N LEU A 15 15.35 3.43 5.20
CA LEU A 15 14.21 4.28 5.56
C LEU A 15 13.44 3.73 6.77
N ILE A 16 13.20 2.42 6.80
CA ILE A 16 12.53 1.75 7.91
C ILE A 16 13.36 1.91 9.19
N LEU A 17 14.68 1.64 9.13
CA LEU A 17 15.55 1.78 10.30
C LEU A 17 15.54 3.22 10.83
N GLN A 18 15.62 4.21 9.93
CA GLN A 18 15.52 5.62 10.31
C GLN A 18 14.18 5.93 10.98
N GLU A 19 13.07 5.41 10.45
CA GLU A 19 11.75 5.64 11.03
C GLU A 19 11.61 4.98 12.40
N LEU A 20 12.08 3.73 12.55
CA LEU A 20 12.08 3.03 13.83
C LEU A 20 12.86 3.78 14.92
N TYR A 21 14.01 4.36 14.58
CA TYR A 21 14.79 5.18 15.53
C TYR A 21 14.05 6.46 15.96
N LYS A 22 13.31 7.12 15.07
CA LYS A 22 12.54 8.33 15.43
C LYS A 22 11.41 8.05 16.42
N GLN A 23 10.85 6.85 16.37
CA GLN A 23 9.71 6.46 17.20
C GLN A 23 10.12 6.19 18.67
N ASN A 24 11.42 6.20 19.00
CA ASN A 24 11.96 5.95 20.34
C ASN A 24 11.37 4.69 21.01
N LEU A 25 11.10 3.65 20.21
CA LEU A 25 10.47 2.41 20.68
C LEU A 25 11.41 1.56 21.54
N ALA A 26 12.72 1.71 21.34
CA ALA A 26 13.77 1.02 22.07
C ALA A 26 15.07 1.84 22.06
N GLU A 27 15.94 1.59 23.04
CA GLU A 27 17.27 2.24 23.12
C GLU A 27 18.21 1.80 21.98
N THR A 28 18.03 0.57 21.47
CA THR A 28 18.83 0.03 20.36
C THR A 28 17.96 -0.77 19.41
N ILE A 29 18.09 -0.51 18.12
CA ILE A 29 17.38 -1.22 17.05
C ILE A 29 18.42 -1.75 16.06
N LEU A 30 18.50 -3.07 15.92
CA LEU A 30 19.49 -3.71 15.07
C LEU A 30 19.07 -3.63 13.59
N THR A 31 20.05 -3.61 12.69
CA THR A 31 19.82 -3.59 11.24
C THR A 31 18.94 -4.75 10.78
N GLU A 32 19.15 -5.95 11.33
CA GLU A 32 18.36 -7.16 11.03
C GLU A 32 16.86 -6.96 11.33
N SER A 33 16.51 -6.13 12.30
CA SER A 33 15.12 -5.78 12.60
C SER A 33 14.47 -4.99 11.46
N ALA A 34 15.24 -4.08 10.83
CA ALA A 34 14.76 -3.32 9.67
C ALA A 34 14.67 -4.19 8.41
N GLU A 35 15.57 -5.15 8.24
CA GLU A 35 15.51 -6.13 7.14
C GLU A 35 14.27 -7.02 7.26
N PHE A 36 14.02 -7.58 8.46
CA PHE A 36 12.83 -8.36 8.72
C PHE A 36 11.54 -7.55 8.49
N MET A 37 11.50 -6.32 9.02
CA MET A 37 10.36 -5.43 8.83
C MET A 37 10.13 -5.07 7.35
N SER A 38 11.20 -4.84 6.59
CA SER A 38 11.12 -4.61 5.13
C SER A 38 10.46 -5.80 4.42
N GLY A 39 10.88 -7.02 4.76
CA GLY A 39 10.28 -8.24 4.21
C GLY A 39 8.80 -8.41 4.58
N ALA A 40 8.45 -8.19 5.85
CA ALA A 40 7.07 -8.29 6.32
C ALA A 40 6.15 -7.25 5.66
N LEU A 41 6.59 -5.99 5.57
CA LEU A 41 5.84 -4.94 4.89
C LEU A 41 5.67 -5.25 3.40
N ASN A 42 6.74 -5.70 2.74
CA ASN A 42 6.67 -6.06 1.33
C ASN A 42 5.68 -7.21 1.09
N TYR A 43 5.70 -8.24 1.94
CA TYR A 43 4.75 -9.34 1.88
C TYR A 43 3.29 -8.86 2.02
N CYS A 44 2.98 -8.11 3.09
CA CYS A 44 1.62 -7.61 3.31
C CYS A 44 1.12 -6.70 2.18
N ILE A 45 2.00 -5.86 1.63
CA ILE A 45 1.66 -4.96 0.51
C ILE A 45 1.40 -5.78 -0.76
N THR A 46 2.26 -6.75 -1.07
CA THR A 46 2.09 -7.60 -2.26
C THR A 46 0.77 -8.35 -2.21
N GLU A 47 0.47 -9.02 -1.08
CA GLU A 47 -0.75 -9.82 -0.95
C GLU A 47 -2.01 -8.96 -1.04
N LEU A 48 -2.03 -7.80 -0.37
CA LEU A 48 -3.14 -6.86 -0.47
C LEU A 48 -3.32 -6.31 -1.90
N LEU A 49 -2.22 -6.02 -2.60
CA LEU A 49 -2.27 -5.51 -3.98
C LEU A 49 -2.73 -6.59 -4.96
N ASP A 50 -2.34 -7.84 -4.79
CA ASP A 50 -2.77 -8.94 -5.65
C ASP A 50 -4.29 -9.11 -5.62
N ILE A 51 -4.88 -9.14 -4.42
CA ILE A 51 -6.34 -9.19 -4.23
C ILE A 51 -6.99 -7.92 -4.83
N SER A 52 -6.41 -6.75 -4.60
CA SER A 52 -6.90 -5.49 -5.14
C SER A 52 -6.89 -5.45 -6.68
N VAL A 53 -5.87 -6.05 -7.32
CA VAL A 53 -5.77 -6.18 -8.77
C VAL A 53 -6.89 -7.07 -9.31
N GLU A 54 -7.18 -8.19 -8.65
CA GLU A 54 -8.32 -9.03 -9.04
C GLU A 54 -9.63 -8.24 -9.02
N ARG A 55 -9.87 -7.46 -7.96
CA ARG A 55 -11.07 -6.62 -7.86
C ARG A 55 -11.14 -5.54 -8.92
N SER A 56 -10.01 -4.92 -9.25
CA SER A 56 -9.93 -3.97 -10.38
C SER A 56 -10.30 -4.64 -11.70
N LYS A 57 -9.78 -5.85 -11.96
CA LYS A 57 -10.06 -6.60 -13.20
C LYS A 57 -11.52 -7.01 -13.31
N LEU A 58 -12.16 -7.42 -12.21
CA LEU A 58 -13.61 -7.72 -12.18
C LEU A 58 -14.48 -6.52 -12.58
N LYS A 59 -13.95 -5.30 -12.40
CA LYS A 59 -14.59 -4.04 -12.79
C LYS A 59 -14.22 -3.56 -14.19
N GLY A 60 -13.39 -4.32 -14.93
CA GLY A 60 -12.87 -3.89 -16.23
C GLY A 60 -11.87 -2.73 -16.14
N SER A 61 -11.32 -2.47 -14.94
CA SER A 61 -10.34 -1.41 -14.71
C SER A 61 -8.92 -1.98 -14.66
N ASN A 62 -7.98 -1.28 -15.28
CA ASN A 62 -6.53 -1.51 -15.12
C ASN A 62 -5.92 -0.63 -14.01
N LEU A 63 -6.75 0.16 -13.32
CA LEU A 63 -6.34 1.07 -12.25
C LEU A 63 -6.88 0.57 -10.91
N ILE A 64 -5.97 0.35 -9.95
CA ILE A 64 -6.32 0.11 -8.55
C ILE A 64 -6.71 1.44 -7.91
N CYS A 65 -7.89 1.49 -7.28
CA CYS A 65 -8.34 2.64 -6.52
C CYS A 65 -8.75 2.21 -5.10
N SER A 66 -9.06 3.20 -4.25
CA SER A 66 -9.44 2.98 -2.85
C SER A 66 -10.59 1.99 -2.65
N SER A 67 -11.56 1.91 -3.56
CA SER A 67 -12.68 0.95 -3.47
C SER A 67 -12.22 -0.49 -3.71
N HIS A 68 -11.25 -0.72 -4.59
CA HIS A 68 -10.65 -2.03 -4.82
C HIS A 68 -9.87 -2.50 -3.58
N ILE A 69 -9.08 -1.61 -2.98
CA ILE A 69 -8.32 -1.90 -1.74
C ILE A 69 -9.28 -2.18 -0.59
N LYS A 70 -10.33 -1.36 -0.44
CA LYS A 70 -11.36 -1.58 0.57
C LYS A 70 -12.04 -2.93 0.41
N LYS A 71 -12.40 -3.30 -0.82
CA LYS A 71 -13.00 -4.62 -1.11
C LYS A 71 -12.05 -5.77 -0.83
N ALA A 72 -10.78 -5.63 -1.20
CA ALA A 72 -9.76 -6.63 -0.89
C ALA A 72 -9.66 -6.89 0.62
N ILE A 73 -9.68 -5.83 1.44
CA ILE A 73 -9.63 -5.95 2.90
C ILE A 73 -10.92 -6.53 3.48
N GLU A 74 -12.08 -6.14 2.98
CA GLU A 74 -13.38 -6.65 3.47
C GLU A 74 -13.56 -8.15 3.21
N GLU A 75 -13.01 -8.66 2.11
CA GLU A 75 -13.24 -10.03 1.63
C GLU A 75 -12.17 -11.02 2.08
N ASP A 76 -10.97 -10.55 2.41
CA ASP A 76 -9.94 -11.37 3.02
C ASP A 76 -10.08 -11.38 4.55
N PHE A 77 -10.28 -12.57 5.13
CA PHE A 77 -10.54 -12.70 6.57
C PHE A 77 -9.37 -12.20 7.44
N GLU A 78 -8.13 -12.42 7.01
CA GLU A 78 -6.95 -12.05 7.79
C GLU A 78 -6.74 -10.54 7.76
N PHE A 79 -6.85 -9.91 6.57
CA PHE A 79 -6.80 -8.46 6.44
C PHE A 79 -7.99 -7.76 7.10
N ALA A 80 -9.20 -8.31 6.99
CA ALA A 80 -10.38 -7.76 7.68
C ALA A 80 -10.16 -7.70 9.19
N LYS A 81 -9.57 -8.76 9.76
CA LYS A 81 -9.23 -8.82 11.18
C LYS A 81 -8.08 -7.88 11.55
N LEU A 82 -7.00 -7.87 10.75
CA LEU A 82 -5.82 -7.05 10.99
C LEU A 82 -6.14 -5.54 10.93
N LEU A 83 -6.99 -5.14 9.99
CA LEU A 83 -7.28 -3.74 9.66
C LEU A 83 -8.67 -3.29 10.10
N GLN A 84 -9.29 -4.00 11.05
CA GLN A 84 -10.65 -3.74 11.54
C GLN A 84 -10.88 -2.30 12.05
N ASN A 85 -9.82 -1.60 12.49
CA ASN A 85 -9.88 -0.23 13.01
C ASN A 85 -9.35 0.82 12.01
N THR A 86 -9.06 0.42 10.77
CA THR A 86 -8.50 1.29 9.75
C THR A 86 -9.60 1.87 8.87
N VAL A 87 -9.67 3.20 8.77
CA VAL A 87 -10.57 3.87 7.82
C VAL A 87 -9.83 4.10 6.50
N ILE A 88 -10.36 3.51 5.43
CA ILE A 88 -9.84 3.70 4.06
C ILE A 88 -10.63 4.84 3.40
N TYR A 89 -9.97 5.97 3.23
CA TYR A 89 -10.53 7.10 2.51
C TYR A 89 -10.35 6.94 1.01
N GLY A 90 -11.41 7.21 0.25
CA GLY A 90 -11.39 7.23 -1.20
C GLY A 90 -11.61 8.64 -1.73
N ALA A 91 -10.72 9.10 -2.62
CA ALA A 91 -11.04 10.20 -3.49
C ALA A 91 -12.18 9.75 -4.41
N TYR A 92 -13.36 10.33 -4.24
CA TYR A 92 -14.49 10.15 -5.13
C TYR A 92 -14.08 10.64 -6.53
N ASN A 93 -13.67 9.73 -7.40
CA ASN A 93 -13.25 10.07 -8.76
C ASN A 93 -14.47 9.91 -9.66
N LYS A 94 -15.31 10.95 -9.70
CA LYS A 94 -16.59 10.99 -10.42
C LYS A 94 -16.48 10.48 -11.87
N HIS A 95 -15.32 10.68 -12.52
CA HIS A 95 -15.05 10.25 -13.89
C HIS A 95 -14.79 8.75 -14.09
N LEU A 96 -14.45 8.00 -13.04
CA LEU A 96 -14.31 6.53 -13.11
C LEU A 96 -15.68 5.84 -12.97
N ASP A 97 -16.53 6.32 -12.06
CA ASP A 97 -17.88 5.77 -11.86
C ASP A 97 -18.83 6.09 -13.04
N GLU A 98 -18.68 7.25 -13.69
CA GLU A 98 -19.44 7.59 -14.91
C GLU A 98 -19.14 6.61 -16.06
N LYS A 99 -17.90 6.11 -16.20
CA LYS A 99 -17.55 5.10 -17.20
C LYS A 99 -18.12 3.72 -16.88
N GLU A 100 -18.20 3.34 -15.60
CA GLU A 100 -18.85 2.08 -15.18
C GLU A 100 -20.37 2.10 -15.40
N HIS A 101 -21.02 3.26 -15.36
CA HIS A 101 -22.45 3.40 -15.64
C HIS A 101 -22.78 3.41 -17.15
N ILE A 102 -21.89 3.94 -18.00
CA ILE A 102 -22.12 3.99 -19.44
C ILE A 102 -21.95 2.60 -20.09
N SER A 103 -21.07 1.73 -19.57
CA SER A 103 -20.83 0.41 -20.18
C SER A 103 -21.93 -0.62 -19.92
N LYS A 104 -22.91 -0.33 -19.06
CA LYS A 104 -24.03 -1.26 -18.75
C LYS A 104 -25.31 -0.98 -19.54
N ASN A 105 -25.30 0.04 -20.40
CA ASN A 105 -26.47 0.47 -21.19
C ASN A 105 -26.31 0.25 -22.71
N ASN A 106 -25.34 -0.54 -23.15
CA ASN A 106 -25.21 -0.95 -24.56
C ASN A 106 -25.27 -2.47 -24.68
#